data_AF-A0A524EBM0-F1
#
_entry.id   AF-A0A524EBM0-F1
#
_cell.length_a   1.000
_cell.length_b   1.000
_cell.length_c   1.000
_cell.angle_alpha   90.00
_cell.angle_beta   90.00
_cell.angle_gamma   90.00
#
_symmetry.space_group_name_H-M   'P 1'
#
loop_
_entity.id
_entity.type
_entity.pdbx_description
1 polymer ?
#
loop_
_entity_poly.entity_id
_entity_poly.type
_entity_poly.pdbx_seq_one_letter_code
_entity_poly.pdbx_strand_id
1 'polypeptide(L)'
;METLGNYKGDDGLRISDFPEMKIENGEVTFKKIPTMLNVRSDLSKAGNKYFSFLSEEGCEYLKAYLEERLRNDEKLDKDTDIITPKWASKQFVRTINIGDSIRNSIRGAGYKWRPYVLRAYFDTQLLLAESKGKMNASYRKFLLGHTGNDIEARYTTNKGRLNKELIEDMRENYKKSQVYLQTIQTEDEEEELAIFTKRVLQIFGATPEEMEALDPTEMDEKDLVDFMRKKLIKSLNENKPKIISVELSEFDDYVNKGYDYVDQLSNGKVVFRLPLQPR
;
A
#
# COMPACT_ATOMS: atom_id res chain seq x y z
N MET A 1 -8.34 -18.96 -1.39
CA MET A 1 -9.14 -19.40 -0.22
C MET A 1 -8.58 -20.65 0.42
N GLU A 2 -7.89 -21.54 -0.32
CA GLU A 2 -7.24 -22.73 0.26
C GLU A 2 -6.15 -22.42 1.31
N THR A 3 -5.68 -21.17 1.37
CA THR A 3 -4.63 -20.75 2.30
C THR A 3 -5.11 -20.55 3.74
N LEU A 4 -6.40 -20.35 3.97
CA LEU A 4 -6.93 -20.01 5.30
C LEU A 4 -7.32 -21.25 6.13
N GLY A 5 -7.58 -22.36 5.45
CA GLY A 5 -8.00 -23.62 6.03
C GLY A 5 -8.16 -24.63 4.92
N ASN A 6 -7.83 -25.89 5.18
CA ASN A 6 -7.86 -26.91 4.15
C ASN A 6 -9.22 -27.62 4.05
N TYR A 7 -9.37 -28.49 3.04
CA TYR A 7 -10.64 -29.16 2.77
C TYR A 7 -11.10 -30.06 3.93
N LYS A 8 -10.15 -30.71 4.62
CA LYS A 8 -10.43 -31.67 5.69
C LYS A 8 -10.73 -30.97 7.02
N GLY A 9 -10.26 -29.73 7.21
CA GLY A 9 -10.29 -29.01 8.48
C GLY A 9 -9.37 -29.63 9.52
N ASP A 10 -8.26 -30.23 9.07
CA ASP A 10 -7.18 -30.74 9.92
C ASP A 10 -5.94 -29.81 9.88
N ASP A 11 -5.93 -28.79 9.02
CA ASP A 11 -4.92 -27.73 9.02
C ASP A 11 -5.47 -26.39 8.49
N GLY A 12 -4.79 -25.30 8.85
CA GLY A 12 -5.11 -23.92 8.49
C GLY A 12 -4.03 -22.94 8.95
N LEU A 13 -4.25 -21.64 8.80
CA LEU A 13 -3.28 -20.66 9.30
C LEU A 13 -3.13 -20.75 10.81
N ARG A 14 -1.89 -20.66 11.29
CA ARG A 14 -1.53 -20.71 12.70
C ARG A 14 -0.83 -19.42 13.12
N ILE A 15 -0.72 -19.21 14.43
CA ILE A 15 0.08 -18.11 15.00
C ILE A 15 1.53 -18.16 14.52
N SER A 16 2.12 -19.35 14.38
CA SER A 16 3.47 -19.54 13.84
C SER A 16 3.66 -19.12 12.37
N ASP A 17 2.57 -18.97 11.61
CA ASP A 17 2.63 -18.50 10.21
C ASP A 17 2.90 -16.97 10.15
N PHE A 18 2.78 -16.25 11.28
CA PHE A 18 3.11 -14.83 11.44
C PHE A 18 4.39 -14.65 12.26
N PRO A 19 5.60 -14.78 11.68
CA PRO A 19 6.87 -14.80 12.41
C PRO A 19 7.20 -13.48 13.13
N GLU A 20 6.51 -12.41 12.77
CA GLU A 20 6.70 -11.06 13.31
C GLU A 20 5.66 -10.69 14.36
N MET A 21 4.68 -11.56 14.61
CA MET A 21 3.66 -11.39 15.65
C MET A 21 4.19 -11.91 17.00
N LYS A 22 3.84 -11.20 18.07
CA LYS A 22 4.13 -11.56 19.46
C LYS A 22 2.86 -11.46 20.28
N ILE A 23 2.70 -12.40 21.20
CA ILE A 23 1.61 -12.41 22.18
C ILE A 23 2.26 -12.45 23.55
N GLU A 24 2.17 -11.35 24.29
CA GLU A 24 2.79 -11.18 25.60
C GLU A 24 1.79 -10.45 26.51
N ASN A 25 1.59 -10.94 27.73
CA ASN A 25 0.71 -10.32 28.74
C ASN A 25 -0.74 -10.02 28.28
N GLY A 26 -1.30 -10.86 27.39
CA GLY A 26 -2.66 -10.67 26.88
C GLY A 26 -2.76 -9.66 25.73
N GLU A 27 -1.64 -9.09 25.27
CA GLU A 27 -1.58 -8.14 24.16
C GLU A 27 -0.92 -8.78 22.93
N VAL A 28 -1.46 -8.46 21.75
CA VAL A 28 -0.88 -8.88 20.46
C VAL A 28 -0.17 -7.70 19.81
N THR A 29 1.11 -7.87 19.48
CA THR A 29 1.95 -6.86 18.83
C THR A 29 2.65 -7.41 17.59
N PHE A 30 2.96 -6.54 16.64
CA PHE A 30 3.69 -6.89 15.43
C PHE A 30 5.01 -6.12 15.40
N LYS A 31 6.13 -6.82 15.20
CA LYS A 31 7.46 -6.18 15.11
C LYS A 31 7.63 -5.31 13.87
N LYS A 32 6.89 -5.63 12.80
CA LYS A 32 6.90 -4.94 11.51
C LYS A 32 5.50 -4.95 10.93
N ILE A 33 5.11 -3.81 10.35
CA ILE A 33 3.87 -3.59 9.64
C ILE A 33 4.23 -2.99 8.27
N PRO A 34 3.65 -3.46 7.15
CA PRO A 34 2.81 -4.66 6.96
C PRO A 34 3.49 -5.92 7.49
N THR A 35 2.79 -6.84 8.14
CA THR A 35 3.42 -8.02 8.78
C THR A 35 3.53 -9.20 7.83
N MET A 36 4.61 -9.97 7.92
CA MET A 36 4.81 -11.14 7.06
C MET A 36 3.85 -12.28 7.41
N LEU A 37 3.23 -12.85 6.38
CA LEU A 37 2.41 -14.07 6.45
C LEU A 37 3.07 -15.17 5.62
N ASN A 38 3.55 -16.21 6.29
CA ASN A 38 4.07 -17.40 5.62
C ASN A 38 2.92 -18.33 5.21
N VAL A 39 2.89 -18.72 3.94
CA VAL A 39 1.94 -19.71 3.42
C VAL A 39 2.68 -21.03 3.23
N ARG A 40 2.34 -22.01 4.07
CA ARG A 40 2.89 -23.37 4.01
C ARG A 40 2.45 -24.10 2.73
N SER A 41 3.26 -25.05 2.27
CA SER A 41 2.97 -25.85 1.06
C SER A 41 1.61 -26.53 1.13
N ASP A 42 1.22 -27.04 2.30
CA ASP A 42 -0.03 -27.77 2.53
C ASP A 42 -1.28 -26.86 2.41
N LEU A 43 -1.08 -25.55 2.50
CA LEU A 43 -2.11 -24.52 2.37
C LEU A 43 -2.04 -23.80 1.02
N SER A 44 -1.04 -24.12 0.20
CA SER A 44 -0.84 -23.52 -1.12
C SER A 44 -1.51 -24.37 -2.19
N LYS A 45 -2.31 -23.74 -3.06
CA LYS A 45 -2.94 -24.41 -4.20
C LYS A 45 -1.93 -25.11 -5.12
N ALA A 46 -0.76 -24.50 -5.26
CA ALA A 46 0.32 -25.00 -6.11
C ALA A 46 1.25 -25.99 -5.38
N GLY A 47 1.04 -26.25 -4.09
CA GLY A 47 1.93 -27.06 -3.26
C GLY A 47 3.27 -26.39 -2.92
N ASN A 48 3.51 -25.15 -3.36
CA ASN A 48 4.75 -24.42 -3.11
C ASN A 48 4.59 -23.47 -1.92
N LYS A 49 5.61 -23.40 -1.07
CA LYS A 49 5.68 -22.42 0.02
C LYS A 49 5.92 -21.03 -0.58
N TYR A 50 5.22 -20.02 -0.09
CA TYR A 50 5.49 -18.61 -0.40
C TYR A 50 5.17 -17.75 0.83
N PHE A 51 5.37 -16.44 0.73
CA PHE A 51 4.87 -15.51 1.75
C PHE A 51 4.12 -14.36 1.09
N SER A 52 3.27 -13.73 1.88
CA SER A 52 2.62 -12.47 1.55
C SER A 52 2.74 -11.52 2.75
N PHE A 53 2.08 -10.37 2.66
CA PHE A 53 1.97 -9.44 3.77
C PHE A 53 0.51 -9.25 4.16
N LEU A 54 0.28 -9.09 5.46
CA LEU A 54 -0.98 -8.60 6.00
C LEU A 54 -0.84 -7.09 6.20
N SER A 55 -1.79 -6.34 5.65
CA SER A 55 -1.85 -4.88 5.72
C SER A 55 -2.03 -4.40 7.15
N GLU A 56 -1.78 -3.11 7.39
CA GLU A 56 -1.94 -2.45 8.69
C GLU A 56 -3.35 -2.61 9.26
N GLU A 57 -4.39 -2.21 8.52
CA GLU A 57 -5.80 -2.50 8.82
C GLU A 57 -6.04 -4.01 9.09
N GLY A 58 -5.39 -4.90 8.33
CA GLY A 58 -5.47 -6.34 8.56
C GLY A 58 -4.85 -6.78 9.90
N CYS A 59 -3.72 -6.18 10.29
CA CYS A 59 -3.08 -6.39 11.57
C CYS A 59 -3.97 -5.92 12.72
N GLU A 60 -4.67 -4.80 12.57
CA GLU A 60 -5.63 -4.29 13.57
C GLU A 60 -6.78 -5.27 13.79
N TYR A 61 -7.39 -5.77 12.71
CA TYR A 61 -8.45 -6.77 12.82
C TYR A 61 -7.95 -8.07 13.46
N LEU A 62 -6.76 -8.53 13.09
CA LEU A 62 -6.17 -9.73 13.66
C LEU A 62 -5.83 -9.55 15.15
N LYS A 63 -5.26 -8.40 15.52
CA LYS A 63 -4.99 -8.02 16.92
C LYS A 63 -6.29 -8.06 17.73
N ALA A 64 -7.30 -7.31 17.31
CA ALA A 64 -8.56 -7.20 18.02
C ALA A 64 -9.22 -8.58 18.24
N TYR A 65 -9.20 -9.42 17.21
CA TYR A 65 -9.76 -10.77 17.27
C TYR A 65 -8.98 -11.72 18.20
N LEU A 66 -7.65 -11.73 18.15
CA LEU A 66 -6.83 -12.59 19.02
C LEU A 66 -6.88 -12.11 20.49
N GLU A 67 -6.95 -10.81 20.72
CA GLU A 67 -7.13 -10.26 22.07
C GLU A 67 -8.52 -10.55 22.64
N GLU A 68 -9.56 -10.58 21.81
CA GLU A 68 -10.88 -11.08 22.22
C GLU A 68 -10.78 -12.52 22.72
N ARG A 69 -10.04 -13.38 22.02
CA ARG A 69 -9.82 -14.78 22.44
C ARG A 69 -9.07 -14.87 23.76
N LEU A 70 -8.02 -14.06 23.95
CA LEU A 70 -7.28 -13.99 25.21
C LEU A 70 -8.16 -13.52 26.37
N ARG A 71 -9.05 -12.54 26.14
CA ARG A 71 -10.04 -12.08 27.13
C ARG A 71 -11.08 -13.13 27.50
N ASN A 72 -11.33 -14.08 26.60
CA ASN A 72 -12.19 -15.24 26.84
C ASN A 72 -11.42 -16.44 27.43
N ASP A 73 -10.27 -16.18 28.07
CA ASP A 73 -9.41 -17.18 28.74
C ASP A 73 -8.85 -18.27 27.79
N GLU A 74 -8.85 -18.04 26.48
CA GLU A 74 -8.24 -18.96 25.53
C GLU A 74 -6.70 -18.88 25.59
N LYS A 75 -6.04 -20.04 25.69
CA LYS A 75 -4.57 -20.12 25.65
C LYS A 75 -4.10 -20.19 24.21
N LEU A 76 -3.50 -19.11 23.74
CA LEU A 76 -2.93 -19.02 22.39
C LEU A 76 -1.45 -19.41 22.39
N ASP A 77 -1.10 -20.42 21.61
CA ASP A 77 0.27 -20.89 21.36
C ASP A 77 0.62 -20.85 19.86
N LYS A 78 1.83 -21.29 19.52
CA LYS A 78 2.33 -21.26 18.13
C LYS A 78 1.51 -22.10 17.14
N ASP A 79 0.85 -23.15 17.62
CA ASP A 79 0.09 -24.08 16.79
C ASP A 79 -1.41 -23.75 16.77
N THR A 80 -1.82 -22.78 17.57
CA THR A 80 -3.20 -22.29 17.63
C THR A 80 -3.61 -21.70 16.28
N ASP A 81 -4.81 -22.07 15.85
CA ASP A 81 -5.40 -21.61 14.60
C ASP A 81 -5.71 -20.11 14.64
N ILE A 82 -5.61 -19.45 13.49
CA ILE A 82 -5.98 -18.04 13.35
C ILE A 82 -7.48 -17.88 13.18
N ILE A 83 -8.16 -18.83 12.55
CA ILE A 83 -9.61 -18.78 12.33
C ILE A 83 -10.23 -20.02 12.94
N THR A 84 -11.01 -19.82 14.01
CA THR A 84 -11.56 -20.91 14.80
C THR A 84 -13.00 -21.25 14.43
N PRO A 85 -13.39 -22.54 14.38
CA PRO A 85 -14.79 -22.93 14.19
C PRO A 85 -15.64 -22.59 15.42
N LYS A 86 -16.70 -21.79 15.24
CA LYS A 86 -17.61 -21.42 16.35
C LYS A 86 -18.42 -22.58 16.93
N TRP A 87 -18.74 -23.60 16.13
CA TRP A 87 -19.68 -24.66 16.50
C TRP A 87 -19.17 -26.08 16.24
N ALA A 88 -17.95 -26.23 15.72
CA ALA A 88 -17.38 -27.53 15.43
C ALA A 88 -16.26 -27.84 16.43
N SER A 89 -16.17 -29.09 16.86
CA SER A 89 -15.08 -29.57 17.73
C SER A 89 -13.72 -29.70 17.01
N LYS A 90 -13.63 -29.18 15.78
CA LYS A 90 -12.38 -29.19 15.01
C LYS A 90 -11.58 -27.95 15.35
N GLN A 91 -10.26 -28.07 15.31
CA GLN A 91 -9.38 -26.91 15.50
C GLN A 91 -9.43 -25.95 14.31
N PHE A 92 -9.47 -26.47 13.07
CA PHE A 92 -9.40 -25.62 11.88
C PHE A 92 -10.74 -25.58 11.12
N VAL A 93 -11.09 -24.38 10.64
CA VAL A 93 -12.25 -24.18 9.76
C VAL A 93 -11.95 -24.77 8.37
N ARG A 94 -12.90 -25.53 7.83
CA ARG A 94 -12.79 -26.06 6.45
C ARG A 94 -12.88 -24.94 5.43
N THR A 95 -12.18 -25.07 4.30
CA THR A 95 -12.22 -24.11 3.18
C THR A 95 -13.65 -23.73 2.76
N ILE A 96 -14.58 -24.70 2.74
CA ILE A 96 -15.97 -24.46 2.37
C ILE A 96 -16.69 -23.53 3.36
N ASN A 97 -16.47 -23.71 4.66
CA ASN A 97 -17.08 -22.88 5.71
C ASN A 97 -16.48 -21.47 5.72
N ILE A 98 -15.19 -21.33 5.40
CA ILE A 98 -14.55 -20.02 5.20
C ILE A 98 -15.20 -19.31 4.00
N GLY A 99 -15.34 -20.02 2.88
CA GLY A 99 -15.98 -19.47 1.67
C GLY A 99 -17.45 -19.08 1.91
N ASP A 100 -18.18 -19.86 2.69
CA ASP A 100 -19.57 -19.58 3.06
C ASP A 100 -19.66 -18.36 4.00
N SER A 101 -18.76 -18.25 4.97
CA SER A 101 -18.70 -17.10 5.88
C SER A 101 -18.43 -15.80 5.11
N ILE A 102 -17.42 -15.79 4.22
CA ILE A 102 -17.12 -14.65 3.36
C ILE A 102 -18.33 -14.30 2.47
N ARG A 103 -18.99 -15.31 1.89
CA ARG A 103 -20.16 -15.10 1.03
C ARG A 103 -21.31 -14.46 1.81
N ASN A 104 -21.53 -14.89 3.05
CA ASN A 104 -22.58 -14.32 3.90
C ASN A 104 -22.29 -12.86 4.24
N SER A 105 -21.03 -12.51 4.55
CA SER A 105 -20.64 -11.11 4.77
C SER A 105 -20.84 -10.24 3.53
N ILE A 106 -20.42 -10.71 2.35
CA ILE A 106 -20.62 -10.02 1.07
C ILE A 106 -22.11 -9.77 0.79
N ARG A 107 -22.96 -10.79 1.01
CA ARG A 107 -24.41 -10.69 0.82
C ARG A 107 -25.06 -9.77 1.85
N GLY A 108 -24.60 -9.81 3.10
CA GLY A 108 -25.05 -8.90 4.15
C GLY A 108 -24.79 -7.44 3.80
N ALA A 109 -23.69 -7.16 3.08
CA ALA A 109 -23.37 -5.84 2.52
C ALA A 109 -24.14 -5.50 1.22
N GLY A 110 -25.09 -6.34 0.78
CA GLY A 110 -25.93 -6.10 -0.41
C GLY A 110 -25.34 -6.58 -1.74
N TYR A 111 -24.17 -7.21 -1.74
CA TYR A 111 -23.50 -7.65 -2.96
C TYR A 111 -23.81 -9.12 -3.31
N LYS A 112 -23.91 -9.41 -4.61
CA LYS A 112 -24.13 -10.79 -5.12
C LYS A 112 -22.82 -11.50 -5.51
N TRP A 113 -21.68 -10.97 -5.06
CA TRP A 113 -20.36 -11.46 -5.47
C TRP A 113 -20.04 -12.84 -4.91
N ARG A 114 -19.17 -13.55 -5.63
CA ARG A 114 -18.56 -14.79 -5.15
C ARG A 114 -17.28 -14.44 -4.38
N PRO A 115 -16.89 -15.19 -3.34
CA PRO A 115 -15.70 -14.88 -2.55
C PRO A 115 -14.38 -14.75 -3.34
N TYR A 116 -14.23 -15.46 -4.47
CA TYR A 116 -13.02 -15.34 -5.30
C TYR A 116 -12.84 -13.95 -5.92
N VAL A 117 -13.89 -13.12 -5.99
CA VAL A 117 -13.82 -11.73 -6.46
C VAL A 117 -12.85 -10.90 -5.61
N LEU A 118 -12.73 -11.18 -4.31
CA LEU A 118 -11.80 -10.47 -3.43
C LEU A 118 -10.33 -10.67 -3.86
N ARG A 119 -9.99 -11.85 -4.39
CA ARG A 119 -8.65 -12.10 -4.93
C ARG A 119 -8.42 -11.34 -6.24
N ALA A 120 -9.43 -11.28 -7.11
CA ALA A 120 -9.35 -10.52 -8.36
C ALA A 120 -9.26 -9.01 -8.08
N TYR A 121 -9.99 -8.52 -7.08
CA TYR A 121 -9.87 -7.15 -6.56
C TYR A 121 -8.44 -6.87 -6.11
N PHE A 122 -7.88 -7.72 -5.24
CA PHE A 122 -6.50 -7.58 -4.76
C PHE A 122 -5.47 -7.52 -5.90
N ASP A 123 -5.56 -8.39 -6.92
CA ASP A 123 -4.68 -8.34 -8.09
C ASP A 123 -4.86 -7.02 -8.89
N THR A 124 -6.11 -6.61 -9.11
CA THR A 124 -6.43 -5.37 -9.84
C THR A 124 -5.89 -4.14 -9.11
N GLN A 125 -6.03 -4.08 -7.78
CA GLN A 125 -5.53 -2.96 -6.97
C GLN A 125 -4.00 -2.92 -6.96
N LEU A 126 -3.33 -4.07 -6.86
CA LEU A 126 -1.88 -4.12 -7.00
C LEU A 126 -1.41 -3.79 -8.43
N LEU A 127 -2.20 -4.09 -9.46
CA LEU A 127 -1.92 -3.66 -10.83
C LEU A 127 -2.01 -2.13 -10.96
N LEU A 128 -2.99 -1.49 -10.32
CA LEU A 128 -3.08 -0.04 -10.25
C LEU A 128 -1.87 0.55 -9.51
N ALA A 129 -1.49 -0.03 -8.38
CA ALA A 129 -0.29 0.36 -7.65
C ALA A 129 0.98 0.21 -8.51
N GLU A 130 1.08 -0.86 -9.30
CA GLU A 130 2.17 -1.07 -10.26
C GLU A 130 2.21 0.04 -11.32
N SER A 131 1.06 0.41 -11.90
CA SER A 131 0.98 1.49 -12.88
C SER A 131 1.39 2.86 -12.33
N LYS A 132 1.33 3.03 -11.00
CA LYS A 132 1.72 4.24 -10.27
C LYS A 132 3.12 4.14 -9.66
N GLY A 133 3.89 3.10 -9.99
CA GLY A 133 5.26 2.90 -9.51
C GLY A 133 5.36 2.52 -8.03
N LYS A 134 4.24 2.16 -7.38
CA LYS A 134 4.21 1.76 -5.96
C LYS A 134 4.50 0.26 -5.76
N MET A 135 4.32 -0.56 -6.80
CA MET A 135 4.51 -2.02 -6.75
C MET A 135 5.31 -2.53 -7.95
N ASN A 136 6.32 -3.36 -7.70
CA ASN A 136 7.00 -4.09 -8.76
C ASN A 136 6.13 -5.25 -9.31
N ALA A 137 6.10 -5.40 -10.64
CA ALA A 137 5.33 -6.45 -11.31
C ALA A 137 5.67 -7.88 -10.86
N SER A 138 6.95 -8.17 -10.61
CA SER A 138 7.41 -9.48 -10.13
C SER A 138 6.98 -9.71 -8.69
N TYR A 139 6.97 -8.67 -7.85
CA TYR A 139 6.52 -8.76 -6.46
C TYR A 139 5.02 -9.03 -6.38
N ARG A 140 4.20 -8.31 -7.16
CA ARG A 140 2.75 -8.56 -7.26
C ARG A 140 2.45 -10.03 -7.59
N LYS A 141 3.10 -10.57 -8.63
CA LYS A 141 2.93 -11.98 -9.04
C LYS A 141 3.33 -12.95 -7.93
N PHE A 142 4.41 -12.67 -7.20
CA PHE A 142 4.85 -13.48 -6.07
C PHE A 142 3.85 -13.44 -4.90
N LEU A 143 3.40 -12.26 -4.50
CA LEU A 143 2.47 -12.06 -3.37
C LEU A 143 1.11 -12.72 -3.61
N LEU A 144 0.70 -12.85 -4.88
CA LEU A 144 -0.47 -13.61 -5.28
C LEU A 144 -0.26 -15.13 -5.16
N GLY A 145 0.97 -15.62 -5.06
CA GLY A 145 1.28 -17.05 -5.14
C GLY A 145 1.11 -17.62 -6.55
N HIS A 146 1.33 -16.80 -7.60
CA HIS A 146 1.34 -17.30 -8.98
C HIS A 146 2.63 -18.08 -9.25
N THR A 147 2.49 -19.29 -9.77
CA THR A 147 3.60 -20.17 -10.18
C THR A 147 4.32 -19.64 -11.41
N GLY A 148 5.63 -19.89 -11.51
CA GLY A 148 6.39 -19.62 -12.73
C GLY A 148 6.90 -18.17 -12.85
N ASN A 149 7.07 -17.49 -11.71
CA ASN A 149 7.86 -16.26 -11.65
C ASN A 149 9.26 -16.57 -11.06
N ASP A 150 10.28 -15.83 -11.49
CA ASP A 150 11.68 -16.10 -11.10
C ASP A 150 11.92 -16.01 -9.58
N ILE A 151 11.12 -15.20 -8.87
CA ILE A 151 11.22 -15.01 -7.42
C ILE A 151 10.67 -16.23 -6.69
N GLU A 152 9.56 -16.79 -7.14
CA GLU A 152 8.95 -18.02 -6.63
C GLU A 152 9.88 -19.20 -6.88
N ALA A 153 10.43 -19.32 -8.10
CA ALA A 153 11.41 -20.34 -8.42
C ALA A 153 12.63 -20.25 -7.49
N ARG A 154 13.19 -19.05 -7.26
CA ARG A 154 14.31 -18.83 -6.31
C ARG A 154 13.92 -19.11 -4.86
N TYR A 155 12.73 -18.70 -4.41
CA TYR A 155 12.29 -18.92 -3.04
C TYR A 155 12.07 -20.41 -2.77
N THR A 156 11.39 -21.11 -3.68
CA THR A 156 11.12 -22.55 -3.61
C THR A 156 12.43 -23.35 -3.66
N THR A 157 13.31 -23.08 -4.63
CA THR A 157 14.60 -23.78 -4.78
C THR A 157 15.58 -23.48 -3.64
N ASN A 158 15.53 -22.28 -3.06
CA ASN A 158 16.37 -21.89 -1.92
C ASN A 158 15.72 -22.21 -0.55
N LYS A 159 14.85 -23.24 -0.49
CA LYS A 159 14.21 -23.75 0.73
C LYS A 159 13.43 -22.68 1.52
N GLY A 160 12.74 -21.79 0.81
CA GLY A 160 11.95 -20.71 1.41
C GLY A 160 12.80 -19.56 1.97
N ARG A 161 13.96 -19.27 1.36
CA ARG A 161 14.84 -18.17 1.76
C ARG A 161 15.07 -17.21 0.60
N LEU A 162 14.63 -15.96 0.76
CA LEU A 162 15.02 -14.82 -0.07
C LEU A 162 15.98 -13.93 0.74
N ASN A 163 16.78 -13.10 0.04
CA ASN A 163 17.61 -12.09 0.69
C ASN A 163 16.71 -11.19 1.56
N LYS A 164 17.15 -10.87 2.79
CA LYS A 164 16.42 -9.99 3.70
C LYS A 164 16.15 -8.63 3.07
N GLU A 165 17.13 -8.06 2.37
CA GLU A 165 16.97 -6.77 1.68
C GLU A 165 15.86 -6.82 0.63
N LEU A 166 15.77 -7.91 -0.13
CA LEU A 166 14.71 -8.11 -1.10
C LEU A 166 13.34 -8.25 -0.42
N ILE A 167 13.26 -8.97 0.71
CA ILE A 167 12.01 -9.08 1.48
C ILE A 167 11.56 -7.71 1.99
N GLU A 168 12.49 -6.89 2.49
CA GLU A 168 12.16 -5.55 2.97
C GLU A 168 11.78 -4.61 1.82
N ASP A 169 12.42 -4.71 0.67
CA ASP A 169 12.00 -3.97 -0.54
C ASP A 169 10.59 -4.39 -1.00
N MET A 170 10.28 -5.69 -0.97
CA MET A 170 8.92 -6.20 -1.22
C MET A 170 7.90 -5.67 -0.21
N ARG A 171 8.28 -5.56 1.06
CA ARG A 171 7.43 -5.01 2.11
C ARG A 171 7.17 -3.53 1.88
N GLU A 172 8.19 -2.76 1.51
CA GLU A 172 8.07 -1.33 1.22
C GLU A 172 7.16 -1.08 0.01
N ASN A 173 7.30 -1.87 -1.05
CA ASN A 173 6.39 -1.85 -2.20
C ASN A 173 4.94 -2.16 -1.77
N TYR A 174 4.76 -3.17 -0.92
CA TYR A 174 3.44 -3.49 -0.38
C TYR A 174 2.89 -2.35 0.49
N LYS A 175 3.70 -1.76 1.38
CA LYS A 175 3.34 -0.64 2.26
C LYS A 175 2.80 0.52 1.42
N LYS A 176 3.53 0.95 0.39
CA LYS A 176 3.11 2.00 -0.55
C LYS A 176 1.81 1.68 -1.29
N SER A 177 1.55 0.39 -1.52
CA SER A 177 0.35 -0.07 -2.23
C SER A 177 -0.90 -0.16 -1.35
N GLN A 178 -0.77 0.00 -0.03
CA GLN A 178 -1.87 -0.20 0.91
C GLN A 178 -3.05 0.75 0.70
N VAL A 179 -2.81 1.97 0.20
CA VAL A 179 -3.89 2.92 -0.19
C VAL A 179 -4.93 2.31 -1.14
N TYR A 180 -4.52 1.35 -1.97
CA TYR A 180 -5.43 0.68 -2.91
C TYR A 180 -6.14 -0.54 -2.28
N LEU A 181 -5.66 -1.00 -1.14
CA LEU A 181 -6.07 -2.26 -0.50
C LEU A 181 -6.92 -2.06 0.75
N GLN A 182 -6.78 -0.91 1.40
CA GLN A 182 -7.41 -0.58 2.67
C GLN A 182 -8.60 0.33 2.49
N THR A 183 -9.45 0.35 3.51
CA THR A 183 -10.60 1.27 3.59
C THR A 183 -10.34 2.46 4.50
N ILE A 184 -9.35 2.35 5.37
CA ILE A 184 -8.88 3.40 6.27
C ILE A 184 -7.79 4.19 5.53
N GLN A 185 -7.91 5.52 5.50
CA GLN A 185 -6.84 6.40 5.03
C GLN A 185 -5.73 6.43 6.09
N THR A 186 -4.49 6.18 5.69
CA THR A 186 -3.34 6.19 6.60
C THR A 186 -2.82 7.61 6.81
N GLU A 187 -2.48 7.98 8.05
CA GLU A 187 -1.86 9.27 8.41
C GLU A 187 -0.62 9.60 7.55
N ASP A 188 0.13 8.58 7.11
CA ASP A 188 1.28 8.69 6.21
C ASP A 188 0.96 9.43 4.89
N GLU A 189 -0.26 9.32 4.34
CA GLU A 189 -0.62 10.02 3.10
C GLU A 189 -0.94 11.49 3.32
N GLU A 190 -1.57 11.83 4.45
CA GLU A 190 -1.81 13.21 4.86
C GLU A 190 -0.49 13.91 5.19
N GLU A 191 0.43 13.23 5.89
CA GLU A 191 1.77 13.75 6.16
C GLU A 191 2.61 13.88 4.88
N GLU A 192 2.61 12.88 3.97
CA GLU A 192 3.33 12.99 2.70
C GLU A 192 2.80 14.14 1.84
N LEU A 193 1.48 14.30 1.77
CA LEU A 193 0.84 15.39 1.03
C LEU A 193 1.17 16.74 1.67
N ALA A 194 1.14 16.85 2.99
CA ALA A 194 1.50 18.06 3.71
C ALA A 194 2.98 18.43 3.52
N ILE A 195 3.88 17.45 3.57
CA ILE A 195 5.32 17.64 3.28
C ILE A 195 5.51 18.12 1.84
N PHE A 196 4.79 17.53 0.88
CA PHE A 196 4.81 17.96 -0.52
C PHE A 196 4.30 19.39 -0.68
N THR A 197 3.12 19.70 -0.14
CA THR A 197 2.49 21.03 -0.14
C THR A 197 3.44 22.07 0.46
N LYS A 198 4.05 21.77 1.60
CA LYS A 198 5.05 22.64 2.24
C LYS A 198 6.25 22.93 1.34
N ARG A 199 6.78 21.92 0.65
CA ARG A 199 7.88 22.11 -0.31
C ARG A 199 7.47 22.97 -1.50
N VAL A 200 6.27 22.77 -2.05
CA VAL A 200 5.73 23.61 -3.12
C VAL A 200 5.60 25.06 -2.65
N LEU A 201 4.97 25.31 -1.49
CA LEU A 201 4.83 26.66 -0.92
C LEU A 201 6.19 27.37 -0.75
N GLN A 202 7.21 26.65 -0.27
CA GLN A 202 8.59 27.17 -0.16
C GLN A 202 9.20 27.56 -1.51
N ILE A 203 9.03 26.72 -2.55
CA ILE A 203 9.52 27.00 -3.90
C ILE A 203 8.89 28.29 -4.46
N PHE A 204 7.62 28.55 -4.14
CA PHE A 204 6.88 29.75 -4.56
C PHE A 204 7.07 30.95 -3.62
N GLY A 205 7.99 30.88 -2.66
CA GLY A 205 8.35 32.01 -1.80
C GLY A 205 7.35 32.30 -0.68
N ALA A 206 6.70 31.26 -0.14
CA ALA A 206 5.98 31.37 1.13
C ALA A 206 6.96 31.60 2.28
N THR A 207 6.69 32.63 3.08
CA THR A 207 7.41 32.85 4.34
C THR A 207 6.98 31.83 5.40
N PRO A 208 7.80 31.58 6.44
CA PRO A 208 7.40 30.71 7.55
C PRO A 208 6.06 31.11 8.19
N GLU A 209 5.82 32.41 8.34
CA GLU A 209 4.58 33.00 8.88
C GLU A 209 3.36 32.74 7.99
N GLU A 210 3.52 32.83 6.66
CA GLU A 210 2.46 32.48 5.70
C GLU A 210 2.16 30.98 5.71
N MET A 211 3.17 30.13 5.92
CA MET A 211 2.97 28.67 5.97
C MET A 211 2.24 28.22 7.24
N GLU A 212 2.51 28.85 8.39
CA GLU A 212 1.75 28.57 9.63
C GLU A 212 0.29 29.03 9.53
N ALA A 213 0.02 30.10 8.79
CA ALA A 213 -1.34 30.62 8.61
C ALA A 213 -2.17 29.84 7.58
N LEU A 214 -1.53 29.18 6.61
CA LEU A 214 -2.19 28.46 5.52
C LEU A 214 -2.53 27.00 5.84
N ASP A 215 -1.91 26.44 6.88
CA ASP A 215 -2.01 25.04 7.29
C ASP A 215 -1.89 24.00 6.14
N PRO A 216 -0.65 23.58 5.79
CA PRO A 216 -0.37 22.71 4.65
C PRO A 216 -1.09 21.35 4.64
N THR A 217 -1.58 20.88 5.80
CA THR A 217 -2.34 19.63 5.92
C THR A 217 -3.80 19.76 5.50
N GLU A 218 -4.37 20.97 5.55
CA GLU A 218 -5.78 21.20 5.21
C GLU A 218 -5.97 21.92 3.87
N MET A 219 -4.88 22.33 3.20
CA MET A 219 -4.96 22.97 1.89
C MET A 219 -5.43 22.02 0.79
N ASP A 220 -6.51 22.38 0.12
CA ASP A 220 -6.95 21.71 -1.10
C ASP A 220 -6.11 22.13 -2.32
N GLU A 221 -6.22 21.36 -3.41
CA GLU A 221 -5.46 21.61 -4.65
C GLU A 221 -5.78 22.97 -5.27
N LYS A 222 -7.00 23.48 -5.08
CA LYS A 222 -7.45 24.76 -5.64
C LYS A 222 -6.82 25.93 -4.90
N ASP A 223 -6.75 25.85 -3.57
CA ASP A 223 -6.12 26.84 -2.71
C ASP A 223 -4.60 26.90 -2.96
N LEU A 224 -3.96 25.74 -3.17
CA LEU A 224 -2.56 25.67 -3.59
C LEU A 224 -2.34 26.40 -4.92
N VAL A 225 -3.18 26.12 -5.92
CA VAL A 225 -3.09 26.75 -7.25
C VAL A 225 -3.33 28.25 -7.18
N ASP A 226 -4.28 28.70 -6.37
CA ASP A 226 -4.57 30.13 -6.21
C ASP A 226 -3.47 30.86 -5.42
N PHE A 227 -2.83 30.21 -4.45
CA PHE A 227 -1.63 30.74 -3.79
C PHE A 227 -0.48 30.90 -4.79
N MET A 228 -0.18 29.85 -5.56
CA MET A 228 0.85 29.88 -6.60
C MET A 228 0.57 31.00 -7.62
N ARG A 229 -0.68 31.14 -8.08
CA ARG A 229 -1.09 32.23 -8.99
C ARG A 229 -0.90 33.60 -8.37
N LYS A 230 -1.31 33.82 -7.11
CA LYS A 230 -1.16 35.12 -6.43
C LYS A 230 0.30 35.50 -6.27
N LYS A 231 1.17 34.56 -5.87
CA LYS A 231 2.62 34.82 -5.74
C LYS A 231 3.29 35.02 -7.10
N LEU A 232 2.89 34.27 -8.14
CA LEU A 232 3.32 34.52 -9.52
C LEU A 232 2.89 35.90 -10.01
N ILE A 233 1.63 36.30 -9.80
CA ILE A 233 1.11 37.63 -10.19
C ILE A 233 1.78 38.76 -9.40
N LYS A 234 2.03 38.56 -8.10
CA LYS A 234 2.76 39.53 -7.27
C LYS A 234 4.22 39.68 -7.72
N SER A 235 4.91 38.57 -8.03
CA SER A 235 6.29 38.61 -8.54
C SER A 235 6.39 39.17 -9.97
N LEU A 236 5.33 39.03 -10.78
CA LEU A 236 5.21 39.68 -12.08
C LEU A 236 5.13 41.22 -11.99
N ASN A 237 4.59 41.75 -10.89
CA ASN A 237 4.44 43.20 -10.67
C ASN A 237 5.67 43.86 -10.03
N GLU A 238 6.59 43.12 -9.40
CA GLU A 238 7.71 43.67 -8.60
C GLU A 238 9.12 43.58 -9.26
N ASN A 239 9.21 43.14 -10.53
CA ASN A 239 10.41 42.84 -11.36
C ASN A 239 10.80 41.35 -11.45
N LYS A 240 10.99 40.92 -12.70
CA LYS A 240 10.68 39.60 -13.29
C LYS A 240 11.64 38.44 -12.94
N PRO A 241 11.12 37.25 -12.58
CA PRO A 241 11.53 36.00 -13.20
C PRO A 241 10.55 35.70 -14.33
N LYS A 242 11.06 35.76 -15.54
CA LYS A 242 10.29 35.51 -16.76
C LYS A 242 10.13 33.99 -16.94
N ILE A 243 9.06 33.40 -16.41
CA ILE A 243 8.77 31.95 -16.52
C ILE A 243 7.44 31.75 -17.26
N ILE A 244 7.36 30.71 -18.09
CA ILE A 244 6.17 30.29 -18.83
C ILE A 244 5.90 28.80 -18.60
N SER A 245 4.63 28.39 -18.63
CA SER A 245 4.24 26.98 -18.63
C SER A 245 3.53 26.62 -19.94
N VAL A 246 3.92 25.49 -20.51
CA VAL A 246 3.47 25.01 -21.82
C VAL A 246 3.12 23.54 -21.75
N GLU A 247 2.38 23.02 -22.72
CA GLU A 247 2.11 21.59 -22.82
C GLU A 247 3.42 20.83 -23.11
N LEU A 248 3.57 19.61 -22.59
CA LEU A 248 4.77 18.77 -22.85
C LEU A 248 5.03 18.56 -24.35
N SER A 249 3.98 18.58 -25.19
CA SER A 249 4.11 18.50 -26.65
C SER A 249 4.88 19.65 -27.28
N GLU A 250 4.99 20.79 -26.58
CA GLU A 250 5.70 21.98 -27.04
C GLU A 250 7.13 22.06 -26.48
N PHE A 251 7.59 21.04 -25.75
CA PHE A 251 8.89 21.04 -25.06
C PHE A 251 10.07 21.37 -25.99
N ASP A 252 10.21 20.61 -27.08
CA ASP A 252 11.32 20.76 -28.01
C ASP A 252 11.33 22.14 -28.67
N ASP A 253 10.15 22.71 -28.96
CA ASP A 253 10.01 24.03 -29.55
C ASP A 253 10.58 25.13 -28.65
N TYR A 254 10.36 25.04 -27.34
CA TYR A 254 10.81 26.06 -26.39
C TYR A 254 12.29 25.90 -26.03
N VAL A 255 12.80 24.67 -25.92
CA VAL A 255 14.24 24.43 -25.79
C VAL A 255 14.99 25.00 -27.01
N ASN A 256 14.49 24.74 -28.23
CA ASN A 256 15.09 25.25 -29.46
C ASN A 256 15.04 26.78 -29.59
N LYS A 257 14.07 27.44 -28.93
CA LYS A 257 13.96 28.91 -28.86
C LYS A 257 14.85 29.54 -27.77
N GLY A 258 15.66 28.74 -27.07
CA GLY A 258 16.63 29.21 -26.07
C GLY A 258 16.06 29.39 -24.66
N TYR A 259 14.94 28.75 -24.34
CA TYR A 259 14.37 28.79 -23.00
C TYR A 259 15.02 27.72 -22.10
N ASP A 260 15.31 28.09 -20.85
CA ASP A 260 15.91 27.16 -19.88
C ASP A 260 14.82 26.33 -19.21
N TYR A 261 14.92 25.00 -19.30
CA TYR A 261 14.01 24.09 -18.61
C TYR A 261 14.16 24.23 -17.09
N VAL A 262 13.02 24.28 -16.38
CA VAL A 262 12.98 24.38 -14.92
C VAL A 262 12.43 23.10 -14.31
N ASP A 263 11.22 22.68 -14.69
CA ASP A 263 10.56 21.51 -14.11
C ASP A 263 9.37 21.01 -14.94
N GLN A 264 8.88 19.80 -14.63
CA GLN A 264 7.67 19.20 -15.22
C GLN A 264 6.60 18.98 -14.15
N LEU A 265 5.39 19.48 -14.41
CA LEU A 265 4.24 19.39 -13.52
C LEU A 265 3.50 18.06 -13.72
N SER A 266 2.87 17.56 -12.66
CA SER A 266 2.09 16.31 -12.62
C SER A 266 0.89 16.27 -13.57
N ASN A 267 0.45 17.43 -14.07
CA ASN A 267 -0.62 17.59 -15.05
C ASN A 267 -0.14 17.53 -16.51
N GLY A 268 1.13 17.19 -16.77
CA GLY A 268 1.69 17.07 -18.11
C GLY A 268 2.19 18.38 -18.72
N LYS A 269 2.29 19.46 -17.94
CA LYS A 269 2.86 20.73 -18.38
C LYS A 269 4.33 20.88 -18.02
N VAL A 270 5.06 21.66 -18.79
CA VAL A 270 6.48 21.95 -18.57
C VAL A 270 6.70 23.43 -18.30
N VAL A 271 7.58 23.73 -17.35
CA VAL A 271 7.92 25.08 -16.92
C VAL A 271 9.29 25.49 -17.47
N PHE A 272 9.32 26.63 -18.14
CA PHE A 272 10.51 27.20 -18.79
C PHE A 272 10.81 28.61 -18.29
N ARG A 273 12.09 28.96 -18.18
CA ARG A 273 12.57 30.33 -17.96
C ARG A 273 12.96 30.97 -19.29
N LEU A 274 12.58 32.23 -19.51
CA LEU A 274 12.88 32.96 -20.76
C LEU A 274 14.40 33.09 -20.97
N PRO A 275 14.85 33.03 -22.24
CA PRO A 275 16.24 33.27 -22.60
C PRO A 275 16.69 34.63 -22.07
N LEU A 276 17.88 34.66 -21.47
CA LEU A 276 18.56 35.90 -21.16
C LEU A 276 18.85 36.63 -22.48
N GLN A 277 18.27 37.81 -22.70
CA GLN A 277 18.62 38.61 -23.87
C GLN A 277 20.09 39.07 -23.73
N PRO A 278 20.94 38.88 -24.76
CA PRO A 278 22.26 39.47 -24.74
C PRO A 278 22.14 41.00 -24.70
N ARG A 279 22.92 41.63 -23.83
CA ARG A 279 23.01 43.09 -23.67
C ARG A 279 23.69 43.74 -24.87
#